data_AF-A0A8T3Q6J9-F1
#
_entry.id   AF-A0A8T3Q6J9-F1
#
_cell.length_a   1.000
_cell.length_b   1.000
_cell.length_c   1.000
_cell.angle_alpha   90.00
_cell.angle_beta   90.00
_cell.angle_gamma   90.00
#
_symmetry.space_group_name_H-M   'P 1'
#
loop_
_entity.id
_entity.type
_entity.pdbx_description
1 polymer ?
#
loop_
_entity_poly.entity_id
_entity_poly.type
_entity_poly.pdbx_seq_one_letter_code
_entity_poly.pdbx_strand_id
1 'polypeptide(L)'
;MNDTARTITRAALAGVVASVAMGMVAMIAAATYQDTGFFTPLYHIASLVVAPDPMMESMMAASAGTTFTFVAGPALGGLMIHMMVGAGFGAIFGLILTRLPGLGAGARVGAGIAFGVAAFAASAFVLLPMMSVVANDADAIKNMASMVGYPTFLLEHVVFGTVLGALSVSATASASQPAAAGRQAVKA
;
A
#
# COMPACT_ATOMS: atom_id res chain seq x y z
N MET A 1 7.11 -24.48 8.85
CA MET A 1 6.61 -23.11 9.11
C MET A 1 5.28 -23.24 9.84
N ASN A 2 5.11 -22.63 11.02
CA ASN A 2 3.86 -22.71 11.78
C ASN A 2 2.74 -21.85 11.12
N ASP A 3 1.49 -22.10 11.50
CA ASP A 3 0.33 -21.47 10.82
C ASP A 3 0.31 -19.94 10.96
N THR A 4 0.85 -19.41 12.05
CA THR A 4 1.04 -17.97 12.25
C THR A 4 2.00 -17.38 11.22
N ALA A 5 3.18 -17.99 11.01
CA ALA A 5 4.13 -17.51 10.02
C ALA A 5 3.55 -17.56 8.60
N ARG A 6 2.80 -18.62 8.25
CA ARG A 6 2.11 -18.71 6.95
C ARG A 6 1.07 -17.61 6.78
N THR A 7 0.32 -17.29 7.83
CA THR A 7 -0.69 -16.23 7.81
C THR A 7 -0.03 -14.86 7.61
N ILE A 8 1.04 -14.57 8.36
CA ILE A 8 1.80 -13.32 8.24
C ILE A 8 2.38 -13.18 6.83
N THR A 9 3.02 -14.23 6.28
CA THR A 9 3.58 -14.18 4.91
C THR A 9 2.51 -13.89 3.87
N ARG A 10 1.35 -14.56 3.94
CA ARG A 10 0.24 -14.32 3.00
C ARG A 10 -0.30 -12.90 3.12
N ALA A 11 -0.45 -12.41 4.34
CA ALA A 11 -0.95 -11.07 4.59
C ALA A 11 0.05 -9.98 4.16
N ALA A 12 1.35 -10.22 4.33
CA ALA A 12 2.40 -9.35 3.80
C ALA A 12 2.34 -9.27 2.27
N LEU A 13 2.22 -10.41 1.57
CA LEU A 13 2.04 -10.43 0.12
C LEU A 13 0.76 -9.72 -0.34
N ALA A 14 -0.35 -9.89 0.40
CA ALA A 14 -1.57 -9.15 0.13
C ALA A 14 -1.37 -7.63 0.33
N GLY A 15 -0.59 -7.24 1.34
CA GLY A 15 -0.19 -5.86 1.59
C GLY A 15 0.64 -5.26 0.45
N VAL A 16 1.55 -6.03 -0.13
CA VAL A 16 2.29 -5.64 -1.34
C VAL A 16 1.32 -5.35 -2.48
N VAL A 17 0.40 -6.25 -2.79
CA VAL A 17 -0.58 -6.05 -3.88
C VAL A 17 -1.49 -4.85 -3.60
N ALA A 18 -1.96 -4.71 -2.37
CA ALA A 18 -2.77 -3.57 -1.96
C ALA A 18 -2.02 -2.24 -2.08
N SER A 19 -0.73 -2.21 -1.75
CA SER A 19 0.10 -1.01 -1.89
C SER A 19 0.30 -0.61 -3.35
N VAL A 20 0.43 -1.58 -4.27
CA VAL A 20 0.49 -1.28 -5.71
C VAL A 20 -0.83 -0.62 -6.17
N ALA A 21 -1.99 -1.15 -5.75
CA ALA A 21 -3.28 -0.56 -6.10
C ALA A 21 -3.41 0.89 -5.60
N MET A 22 -3.01 1.15 -4.36
CA MET A 22 -2.92 2.50 -3.78
C MET A 22 -1.94 3.39 -4.55
N GLY A 23 -0.73 2.90 -4.84
CA GLY A 23 0.29 3.65 -5.57
C GLY A 23 -0.18 4.07 -6.95
N MET A 24 -0.91 3.20 -7.65
CA MET A 24 -1.54 3.55 -8.93
C MET A 24 -2.57 4.67 -8.81
N VAL A 25 -3.35 4.72 -7.72
CA VAL A 25 -4.28 5.84 -7.45
C VAL A 25 -3.51 7.14 -7.27
N ALA A 26 -2.42 7.13 -6.49
CA ALA A 26 -1.56 8.30 -6.30
C ALA A 26 -0.95 8.78 -7.63
N MET A 27 -0.45 7.86 -8.46
CA MET A 27 0.15 8.16 -9.76
C MET A 27 -0.89 8.72 -10.75
N ILE A 28 -2.12 8.22 -10.73
CA ILE A 28 -3.23 8.76 -11.52
C ILE A 28 -3.61 10.16 -11.03
N ALA A 29 -3.72 10.38 -9.72
CA ALA A 29 -4.00 11.69 -9.15
C ALA A 29 -2.93 12.72 -9.56
N ALA A 30 -1.66 12.33 -9.44
CA ALA A 30 -0.49 13.11 -9.86
C ALA A 30 -0.54 13.52 -11.34
N ALA A 31 -1.03 12.62 -12.21
CA ALA A 31 -1.13 12.83 -13.64
C ALA A 31 -2.40 13.57 -14.11
N THR A 32 -3.43 13.71 -13.28
CA THR A 32 -4.76 14.16 -13.74
C THR A 32 -5.23 15.47 -13.13
N TYR A 33 -5.15 15.64 -11.81
CA TYR A 33 -5.69 16.83 -11.14
C TYR A 33 -4.72 17.47 -10.15
N GLN A 34 -3.55 16.87 -9.93
CA GLN A 34 -2.45 17.50 -9.20
C GLN A 34 -1.41 18.11 -10.14
N ASP A 35 -1.39 17.71 -11.41
CA ASP A 35 -0.46 18.20 -12.45
C ASP A 35 1.03 18.12 -12.05
N THR A 36 1.37 17.12 -11.24
CA THR A 36 2.74 16.92 -10.73
C THR A 36 3.53 15.88 -11.52
N GLY A 37 2.87 15.09 -12.38
CA GLY A 37 3.50 14.06 -13.22
C GLY A 37 3.31 12.64 -12.67
N PHE A 38 3.13 11.66 -13.56
CA PHE A 38 2.68 10.30 -13.21
C PHE A 38 3.61 9.56 -12.24
N PHE A 39 4.93 9.73 -12.39
CA PHE A 39 5.93 9.04 -11.54
C PHE A 39 6.33 9.82 -10.29
N THR A 40 5.84 11.05 -10.12
CA THR A 40 6.22 11.94 -9.01
C THR A 40 5.97 11.32 -7.63
N PRO A 41 4.87 10.59 -7.37
CA PRO A 41 4.68 9.91 -6.09
C PRO A 41 5.81 8.92 -5.76
N LEU A 42 6.36 8.21 -6.75
CA LEU A 42 7.48 7.29 -6.51
C LEU A 42 8.76 8.05 -6.18
N TYR A 43 9.03 9.16 -6.86
CA TYR A 43 10.19 10.01 -6.53
C TYR A 43 10.08 10.64 -5.15
N HIS A 44 8.87 11.02 -4.76
CA HIS A 44 8.58 11.57 -3.43
C HIS A 44 8.84 10.53 -2.33
N ILE A 45 8.48 9.26 -2.55
CA ILE A 45 8.84 8.19 -1.62
C ILE A 45 10.35 7.94 -1.62
N ALA A 46 10.98 7.95 -2.79
CA ALA A 46 12.42 7.73 -2.92
C ALA A 46 13.24 8.83 -2.23
N SER A 47 12.72 10.05 -2.11
CA SER A 47 13.43 11.16 -1.47
C SER A 47 13.75 10.92 0.01
N LEU A 48 13.18 9.87 0.62
CA LEU A 48 13.59 9.36 1.93
C LEU A 48 15.06 8.91 1.99
N VAL A 49 15.62 8.48 0.86
CA VAL A 49 16.95 7.84 0.80
C VAL A 49 17.81 8.31 -0.38
N VAL A 50 17.26 9.07 -1.31
CA VAL A 50 17.99 9.71 -2.42
C VAL A 50 17.64 11.20 -2.51
N ALA A 51 18.45 11.97 -3.24
CA ALA A 51 18.19 13.40 -3.44
C ALA A 51 16.82 13.66 -4.12
N PRO A 52 16.14 14.78 -3.80
CA PRO A 52 14.79 15.08 -4.29
C PRO A 52 14.74 15.59 -5.74
N ASP A 53 15.90 15.74 -6.42
CA ASP A 53 15.97 16.27 -7.79
C ASP A 53 15.00 15.61 -8.79
N PRO A 54 14.83 14.27 -8.82
CA PRO A 54 13.93 13.60 -9.76
C PRO A 54 12.45 13.96 -9.54
N MET A 55 12.05 14.23 -8.29
CA MET A 55 10.69 14.69 -7.97
C MET A 55 10.45 16.07 -8.59
N MET A 56 11.39 17.00 -8.38
CA MET A 56 11.31 18.35 -8.94
C MET A 56 11.38 18.35 -10.46
N GLU A 57 12.23 17.52 -11.06
CA GLU A 57 12.32 17.34 -12.51
C GLU A 57 10.98 16.87 -13.10
N SER A 58 10.35 15.87 -12.48
CA SER A 58 9.05 15.36 -12.89
C SER A 58 7.95 16.42 -12.81
N MET A 59 7.92 17.21 -11.72
CA MET A 59 6.97 18.30 -11.55
C MET A 59 7.17 19.42 -12.58
N MET A 60 8.41 19.82 -12.84
CA MET A 60 8.72 20.82 -13.87
C MET A 60 8.33 20.33 -15.26
N ALA A 61 8.63 19.08 -15.58
CA ALA A 61 8.25 18.48 -16.86
C ALA A 61 6.72 18.41 -17.04
N ALA A 62 5.99 18.03 -15.99
CA ALA A 62 4.52 18.01 -16.00
C ALA A 62 3.95 19.42 -16.24
N SER A 63 4.50 20.44 -15.59
CA SER A 63 4.11 21.84 -15.81
C SER A 63 4.39 22.33 -17.24
N ALA A 64 5.37 21.73 -17.92
CA ALA A 64 5.68 21.96 -19.33
C ALA A 64 4.90 21.06 -20.31
N GLY A 65 3.90 20.30 -19.81
CA GLY A 65 3.05 19.43 -20.62
C GLY A 65 3.56 18.00 -20.80
N THR A 66 4.63 17.60 -20.10
CA THR A 66 5.19 16.25 -20.16
C THR A 66 4.83 15.47 -18.89
N THR A 67 3.71 14.75 -18.92
CA THR A 67 3.19 14.01 -17.75
C THR A 67 4.04 12.79 -17.35
N PHE A 68 4.81 12.21 -18.27
CA PHE A 68 5.52 10.94 -18.07
C PHE A 68 7.04 11.09 -18.13
N THR A 69 7.63 11.69 -17.10
CA THR A 69 9.10 11.75 -16.92
C THR A 69 9.58 10.59 -16.07
N PHE A 70 10.30 9.65 -16.67
CA PHE A 70 10.76 8.42 -15.99
C PHE A 70 12.28 8.43 -15.71
N VAL A 71 12.64 8.37 -14.43
CA VAL A 71 14.02 8.24 -13.94
C VAL A 71 14.11 6.91 -13.18
N ALA A 72 14.79 5.94 -13.79
CA ALA A 72 14.69 4.53 -13.40
C ALA A 72 15.06 4.25 -11.93
N GLY A 73 16.20 4.77 -11.45
CA GLY A 73 16.69 4.50 -10.09
C GLY A 73 15.71 4.97 -9.01
N PRO A 74 15.36 6.27 -8.97
CA PRO A 74 14.36 6.82 -8.05
C PRO A 74 12.98 6.15 -8.17
N ALA A 75 12.50 5.87 -9.38
CA ALA A 75 11.19 5.21 -9.55
C ALA A 75 11.17 3.80 -8.95
N LEU A 76 12.22 3.00 -9.21
CA LEU A 76 12.33 1.65 -8.66
C LEU A 76 12.55 1.68 -7.14
N GLY A 77 13.37 2.62 -6.64
CA GLY A 77 13.59 2.80 -5.20
C GLY A 77 12.31 3.16 -4.45
N GLY A 78 11.56 4.14 -4.97
CA GLY A 78 10.26 4.54 -4.44
C GLY A 78 9.26 3.39 -4.43
N LEU A 79 9.16 2.66 -5.55
CA LEU A 79 8.30 1.48 -5.66
C LEU A 79 8.66 0.41 -4.62
N MET A 80 9.95 0.10 -4.46
CA MET A 80 10.41 -0.89 -3.48
C MET A 80 10.07 -0.47 -2.05
N ILE A 81 10.33 0.79 -1.68
CA ILE A 81 9.99 1.33 -0.35
C ILE A 81 8.48 1.24 -0.11
N HIS A 82 7.68 1.66 -1.09
CA HIS A 82 6.22 1.59 -1.03
C HIS A 82 5.72 0.16 -0.80
N MET A 83 6.26 -0.81 -1.54
CA MET A 83 5.91 -2.23 -1.41
C MET A 83 6.37 -2.80 -0.07
N MET A 84 7.53 -2.40 0.47
CA MET A 84 7.99 -2.82 1.79
C MET A 84 7.09 -2.30 2.91
N VAL A 85 6.69 -1.03 2.85
CA VAL A 85 5.73 -0.44 3.80
C VAL A 85 4.37 -1.14 3.69
N GLY A 86 3.90 -1.38 2.46
CA GLY A 86 2.70 -2.16 2.17
C GLY A 86 2.74 -3.57 2.77
N ALA A 87 3.86 -4.27 2.63
CA ALA A 87 4.08 -5.59 3.23
C ALA A 87 4.01 -5.54 4.76
N GLY A 88 4.62 -4.53 5.38
CA GLY A 88 4.58 -4.31 6.84
C GLY A 88 3.15 -4.11 7.36
N PHE A 89 2.39 -3.20 6.74
CA PHE A 89 0.98 -2.99 7.09
C PHE A 89 0.11 -4.22 6.83
N GLY A 90 0.36 -4.94 5.72
CA GLY A 90 -0.32 -6.21 5.43
C GLY A 90 -0.06 -7.27 6.50
N ALA A 91 1.19 -7.41 6.96
CA ALA A 91 1.54 -8.32 8.04
C ALA A 91 0.82 -7.96 9.36
N ILE A 92 0.77 -6.67 9.72
CA ILE A 92 0.05 -6.18 10.90
C ILE A 92 -1.44 -6.51 10.79
N PHE A 93 -2.06 -6.24 9.64
CA PHE A 93 -3.46 -6.57 9.40
C PHE A 93 -3.73 -8.08 9.52
N GLY A 94 -2.87 -8.90 8.93
CA GLY A 94 -2.95 -10.36 9.05
C GLY A 94 -2.89 -10.83 10.51
N LEU A 95 -1.99 -10.25 11.30
CA LEU A 95 -1.87 -10.54 12.73
C LEU A 95 -3.16 -10.15 13.48
N ILE A 96 -3.76 -9.00 13.18
CA ILE A 96 -5.05 -8.58 13.75
C ILE A 96 -6.14 -9.60 13.42
N LEU A 97 -6.21 -10.06 12.16
CA LEU A 97 -7.19 -11.07 11.75
C LEU A 97 -7.02 -12.42 12.45
N THR A 98 -5.81 -12.79 12.89
CA THR A 98 -5.63 -14.01 13.70
C THR A 98 -6.36 -13.95 15.04
N ARG A 99 -6.66 -12.74 15.53
CA ARG A 99 -7.43 -12.51 16.76
C ARG A 99 -8.94 -12.45 16.51
N LEU A 100 -9.37 -12.47 15.25
CA LEU A 100 -10.76 -12.32 14.81
C LEU A 100 -11.17 -13.44 13.83
N PRO A 101 -11.04 -14.74 14.20
CA PRO A 101 -11.18 -15.86 13.26
C PRO A 101 -12.60 -16.05 12.68
N GLY A 102 -13.63 -15.47 13.32
CA GLY A 102 -15.04 -15.61 12.93
C GLY A 102 -15.56 -14.58 11.92
N LEU A 103 -14.73 -13.66 11.42
CA LEU A 103 -15.21 -12.62 10.50
C LEU A 103 -15.60 -13.22 9.13
N GLY A 104 -16.85 -13.02 8.74
CA GLY A 104 -17.34 -13.30 7.39
C GLY A 104 -16.72 -12.37 6.33
N ALA A 105 -16.90 -12.71 5.05
CA ALA A 105 -16.25 -12.02 3.93
C ALA A 105 -16.45 -10.49 3.94
N GLY A 106 -17.69 -10.02 4.04
CA GLY A 106 -18.01 -8.59 4.08
C GLY A 106 -17.38 -7.88 5.29
N ALA A 107 -17.38 -8.53 6.46
CA ALA A 107 -16.77 -7.98 7.67
C ALA A 107 -15.24 -7.82 7.54
N ARG A 108 -14.58 -8.69 6.77
CA ARG A 108 -13.13 -8.55 6.50
C ARG A 108 -12.80 -7.42 5.55
N VAL A 109 -13.64 -7.19 4.53
CA VAL A 109 -13.51 -6.01 3.67
C VAL A 109 -13.72 -4.73 4.49
N GLY A 110 -14.75 -4.70 5.34
CA GLY A 110 -14.98 -3.59 6.28
C GLY A 110 -13.82 -3.37 7.25
N ALA A 111 -13.26 -4.44 7.82
CA ALA A 111 -12.06 -4.36 8.66
C ALA A 111 -10.84 -3.84 7.89
N GLY A 112 -10.68 -4.25 6.62
CA GLY A 112 -9.65 -3.74 5.73
C GLY A 112 -9.79 -2.24 5.50
N ILE A 113 -11.00 -1.75 5.17
CA ILE A 113 -11.28 -0.31 5.01
C ILE A 113 -10.95 0.46 6.29
N ALA A 114 -11.44 -0.01 7.45
CA ALA A 114 -11.16 0.60 8.75
C ALA A 114 -9.66 0.64 9.04
N PHE A 115 -8.94 -0.44 8.72
CA PHE A 115 -7.49 -0.51 8.84
C PHE A 115 -6.79 0.45 7.88
N GLY A 116 -7.29 0.62 6.65
CA GLY A 116 -6.80 1.63 5.70
C GLY A 116 -6.92 3.04 6.26
N VAL A 117 -8.09 3.41 6.81
CA VAL A 117 -8.29 4.71 7.48
C VAL A 117 -7.34 4.88 8.67
N ALA A 118 -7.12 3.83 9.47
CA ALA A 118 -6.15 3.86 10.56
C ALA A 118 -4.70 4.03 10.05
N ALA A 119 -4.34 3.36 8.95
CA ALA A 119 -3.03 3.49 8.30
C ALA A 119 -2.83 4.89 7.72
N PHE A 120 -3.86 5.52 7.18
CA PHE A 120 -3.83 6.93 6.77
C PHE A 120 -3.52 7.83 7.96
N ALA A 121 -4.25 7.69 9.06
CA ALA A 121 -4.06 8.51 10.25
C ALA A 121 -2.66 8.29 10.85
N ALA A 122 -2.22 7.03 10.95
CA ALA A 122 -0.88 6.69 11.40
C ALA A 122 0.19 7.30 10.48
N SER A 123 0.02 7.21 9.16
CA SER A 123 0.99 7.74 8.20
C SER A 123 1.06 9.26 8.26
N ALA A 124 -0.08 9.93 8.17
CA ALA A 124 -0.18 11.39 8.13
C ALA A 124 0.32 12.06 9.41
N PHE A 125 0.00 11.49 10.58
CA PHE A 125 0.21 12.18 11.86
C PHE A 125 1.32 11.60 12.72
N VAL A 126 1.83 10.39 12.40
CA VAL A 126 2.85 9.72 13.20
C VAL A 126 4.06 9.33 12.36
N LEU A 127 3.87 8.46 11.36
CA LEU A 127 5.00 7.87 10.64
C LEU A 127 5.74 8.90 9.79
N LEU A 128 5.04 9.74 9.01
CA LEU A 128 5.71 10.75 8.18
C LEU A 128 6.45 11.80 9.04
N PRO A 129 5.85 12.38 10.11
CA PRO A 129 6.60 13.23 11.03
C PRO A 129 7.81 12.51 11.67
N MET A 130 7.66 11.25 12.10
CA MET A 130 8.79 10.49 12.65
C MET A 130 9.90 10.27 11.62
N MET A 131 9.56 9.90 10.39
CA MET A 131 10.53 9.68 9.33
C MET A 131 11.26 10.96 8.95
N SER A 132 10.62 12.14 9.01
CA SER A 132 11.29 13.42 8.78
C SER A 132 12.41 13.70 9.82
N VAL A 133 12.22 13.27 11.07
CA VAL A 133 13.23 13.40 12.13
C VAL A 133 14.38 12.42 11.88
N VAL A 134 14.07 11.18 11.51
CA VAL A 134 15.08 10.14 11.23
C VAL A 134 15.91 10.48 9.99
N ALA A 135 15.28 10.99 8.94
CA ALA A 135 15.92 11.35 7.68
C ALA A 135 16.64 12.70 7.73
N ASN A 136 16.45 13.50 8.80
CA ASN A 136 16.91 14.89 8.89
C ASN A 136 16.46 15.75 7.68
N ASP A 137 15.26 15.47 7.16
CA ASP A 137 14.64 16.17 6.04
C ASP A 137 13.20 16.51 6.43
N ALA A 138 13.04 17.72 6.97
CA ALA A 138 11.82 18.17 7.61
C ALA A 138 10.69 18.45 6.61
N ASP A 139 11.00 18.84 5.38
CA ASP A 139 10.01 19.43 4.48
C ASP A 139 9.52 18.46 3.42
N ALA A 140 10.39 17.60 2.88
CA ALA A 140 10.01 16.65 1.84
C ALA A 140 9.03 15.59 2.36
N ILE A 141 9.23 15.09 3.59
CA ILE A 141 8.52 13.90 4.09
C ILE A 141 7.35 14.26 4.99
N LYS A 142 7.54 15.20 5.93
CA LYS A 142 6.54 15.54 6.95
C LYS A 142 5.22 16.01 6.34
N ASN A 143 5.30 16.68 5.19
CA ASN A 143 4.17 17.32 4.54
C ASN A 143 3.59 16.51 3.38
N MET A 144 4.01 15.25 3.15
CA MET A 144 3.51 14.44 2.03
C MET A 144 1.97 14.40 1.96
N ALA A 145 1.31 14.19 3.10
CA ALA A 145 -0.14 14.12 3.15
C ALA A 145 -0.83 15.44 2.76
N SER A 146 -0.25 16.59 3.12
CA SER A 146 -0.80 17.90 2.74
C SER A 146 -0.43 18.30 1.32
N MET A 147 0.73 17.87 0.81
CA MET A 147 1.16 18.10 -0.58
C MET A 147 0.27 17.37 -1.59
N VAL A 148 -0.06 16.10 -1.31
CA VAL A 148 -1.01 15.30 -2.11
C VAL A 148 -2.46 15.77 -1.85
N GLY A 149 -2.72 16.28 -0.64
CA GLY A 149 -4.03 16.66 -0.17
C GLY A 149 -4.68 15.52 0.63
N TYR A 150 -5.17 15.84 1.82
CA TYR A 150 -5.75 14.86 2.74
C TYR A 150 -6.87 13.99 2.13
N PRO A 151 -7.80 14.51 1.31
CA PRO A 151 -8.82 13.68 0.68
C PRO A 151 -8.25 12.61 -0.26
N THR A 152 -7.27 12.97 -1.08
CA THR A 152 -6.58 12.05 -1.99
C THR A 152 -5.78 11.02 -1.21
N PHE A 153 -5.02 11.46 -0.21
CA PHE A 153 -4.24 10.56 0.64
C PHE A 153 -5.14 9.60 1.44
N LEU A 154 -6.31 10.05 1.90
CA LEU A 154 -7.32 9.17 2.52
C LEU A 154 -7.88 8.16 1.52
N LEU A 155 -8.23 8.59 0.31
CA LEU A 155 -8.76 7.71 -0.74
C LEU A 155 -7.77 6.59 -1.10
N GLU A 156 -6.50 6.94 -1.29
CA GLU A 156 -5.40 5.99 -1.49
C GLU A 156 -5.38 4.89 -0.41
N HIS A 157 -5.52 5.29 0.86
CA HIS A 157 -5.55 4.38 2.00
C HIS A 157 -6.82 3.55 2.12
N VAL A 158 -7.97 4.11 1.75
CA VAL A 158 -9.22 3.35 1.66
C VAL A 158 -9.12 2.28 0.57
N VAL A 159 -8.51 2.59 -0.58
CA VAL A 159 -8.26 1.62 -1.65
C VAL A 159 -7.32 0.51 -1.17
N PHE A 160 -6.21 0.86 -0.52
CA PHE A 160 -5.31 -0.12 0.12
C PHE A 160 -6.07 -1.05 1.06
N GLY A 161 -6.82 -0.48 2.00
CA GLY A 161 -7.60 -1.24 2.97
C GLY A 161 -8.64 -2.16 2.34
N THR A 162 -9.33 -1.68 1.30
CA THR A 162 -10.33 -2.45 0.55
C THR A 162 -9.69 -3.66 -0.14
N VAL A 163 -8.61 -3.45 -0.89
CA VAL A 163 -7.89 -4.51 -1.61
C VAL A 163 -7.31 -5.53 -0.62
N LEU A 164 -6.70 -5.06 0.46
CA LEU A 164 -6.14 -5.91 1.51
C LEU A 164 -7.22 -6.78 2.17
N GLY A 165 -8.35 -6.17 2.54
CA GLY A 165 -9.50 -6.87 3.10
C GLY A 165 -10.06 -7.92 2.14
N ALA A 166 -10.22 -7.59 0.86
CA ALA A 166 -10.71 -8.50 -0.17
C ALA A 166 -9.76 -9.71 -0.37
N LEU A 167 -8.45 -9.48 -0.47
CA LEU A 167 -7.47 -10.56 -0.63
C LEU A 167 -7.43 -11.51 0.59
N SER A 168 -7.72 -11.00 1.79
CA SER A 168 -7.83 -11.82 3.00
C SER A 168 -9.02 -12.80 2.96
N VAL A 169 -10.06 -12.52 2.18
CA VAL A 169 -11.21 -13.43 1.99
C VAL A 169 -10.79 -14.63 1.13
N SER A 170 -10.14 -14.37 0.00
CA SER A 170 -9.68 -15.40 -0.95
C SER A 170 -8.67 -16.38 -0.32
N ALA A 171 -7.83 -15.88 0.58
CA ALA A 171 -6.86 -16.69 1.31
C ALA A 171 -7.51 -17.74 2.23
N THR A 172 -8.70 -17.47 2.76
CA THR A 172 -9.45 -18.44 3.58
C THR A 172 -10.34 -19.37 2.78
N ALA A 173 -10.93 -18.92 1.67
CA ALA A 173 -11.70 -19.80 0.79
C ALA A 173 -10.84 -20.98 0.29
N SER A 174 -9.58 -20.70 -0.02
CA SER A 174 -8.59 -21.70 -0.44
C SER A 174 -8.17 -22.67 0.68
N ALA A 175 -8.32 -22.29 1.96
CA ALA A 175 -7.98 -23.12 3.10
C ALA A 175 -9.14 -24.05 3.53
N SER A 176 -10.39 -23.62 3.27
CA SER A 176 -11.61 -24.40 3.54
C SER A 176 -11.90 -25.49 2.51
N GLN A 177 -11.10 -25.60 1.44
CA GLN A 177 -11.12 -26.71 0.48
C GLN A 177 -10.11 -27.80 0.87
N PRO A 178 -10.47 -28.78 1.72
CA PRO A 178 -9.84 -30.11 1.59
C PRO A 178 -10.82 -31.30 1.60
N ALA A 179 -10.52 -32.28 0.71
CA ALA A 179 -10.92 -33.69 0.77
C ALA A 179 -12.34 -34.16 0.37
N ALA A 180 -13.13 -33.40 -0.39
CA ALA A 180 -14.33 -33.94 -1.05
C ALA A 180 -14.02 -34.80 -2.30
N ALA A 181 -12.88 -34.58 -2.94
CA ALA A 181 -12.50 -35.28 -4.17
C ALA A 181 -11.87 -36.68 -3.96
N GLY A 182 -11.50 -37.04 -2.71
CA GLY A 182 -10.82 -38.31 -2.41
C GLY A 182 -11.72 -39.48 -2.02
N ARG A 183 -13.02 -39.24 -1.74
CA ARG A 183 -13.94 -40.29 -1.25
C ARG A 183 -14.84 -40.92 -2.32
N GLN A 184 -14.79 -40.47 -3.57
CA GLN A 184 -15.58 -41.06 -4.65
C GLN A 184 -14.86 -42.17 -5.44
N ALA A 185 -13.58 -42.47 -5.14
CA ALA A 185 -12.79 -43.43 -5.91
C ALA A 185 -12.71 -44.87 -5.32
N VAL A 186 -13.49 -45.21 -4.29
CA VAL A 186 -13.47 -46.56 -3.65
C VAL A 186 -14.83 -47.26 -3.71
N LYS A 187 -15.55 -47.09 -4.82
CA LYS A 187 -16.72 -47.91 -5.16
C LYS A 187 -16.67 -48.26 -6.65
N ALA A 188 -15.81 -49.20 -7.00
CA ALA A 188 -15.86 -49.96 -8.24
C ALA A 188 -15.39 -51.39 -7.94
#